data_AF-A0A948BLC2-F1
#
_entry.id   AF-A0A948BLC2-F1
#
_cell.length_a   1.000
_cell.length_b   1.000
_cell.length_c   1.000
_cell.angle_alpha   90.00
_cell.angle_beta   90.00
_cell.angle_gamma   90.00
#
_symmetry.space_group_name_H-M   'P 1'
#
loop_
_entity.id
_entity.type
_entity.pdbx_description
1 polymer ?
#
loop_
_entity_poly.entity_id
_entity_poly.type
_entity_poly.pdbx_seq_one_letter_code
_entity_poly.pdbx_strand_id
1 'polypeptide(L)'
;MNRKFMVSSLYFLLLLLLPVEVVLAFTKDGCGDGECRSCHQLTKKDAAHLLKVEEKDILALKMSEVPGLWEIDLQQAKKVLPLFIDFSKQYLISGSVVKIADQQDLTRERFVDLNRVDVTQIPLDDALIVGKSSAPIKIIIFDDPQCPYCGKLQQEIKRLVEQRPDIAFYLKMFPLKRHPESYERAKAIVCAKSLAMLEESLADKEIGKPACETDQIDQNLELVARLGIGSTPTMVFPDGRVVPGFKTAEEIIVWLEKKSDQTQTTK
;
A
#
# COMPACT_ATOMS: atom_id res chain seq x y z
N MET A 1 -82.95 41.54 -9.62
CA MET A 1 -81.92 42.07 -10.54
C MET A 1 -80.58 42.05 -9.80
N ASN A 2 -79.75 41.01 -9.97
CA ASN A 2 -78.43 40.94 -9.33
C ASN A 2 -77.45 40.16 -10.22
N ARG A 3 -76.43 40.88 -10.70
CA ARG A 3 -75.25 40.40 -11.44
C ARG A 3 -74.34 39.63 -10.50
N LYS A 4 -74.14 38.31 -10.67
CA LYS A 4 -72.91 37.59 -10.26
C LYS A 4 -72.87 36.19 -10.90
N PHE A 5 -72.29 36.04 -12.09
CA PHE A 5 -71.79 34.75 -12.59
C PHE A 5 -70.92 34.98 -13.83
N MET A 6 -69.67 35.45 -13.67
CA MET A 6 -68.67 35.32 -14.74
C MET A 6 -67.22 35.60 -14.29
N VAL A 7 -66.72 34.99 -13.21
CA VAL A 7 -65.26 34.99 -12.95
C VAL A 7 -64.88 33.70 -12.22
N SER A 8 -64.76 32.58 -12.94
CA SER A 8 -64.25 31.33 -12.33
C SER A 8 -63.48 30.44 -13.32
N SER A 9 -62.81 31.04 -14.30
CA SER A 9 -62.04 30.25 -15.27
C SER A 9 -60.79 30.97 -15.78
N LEU A 10 -60.01 31.56 -14.88
CA LEU A 10 -58.71 32.16 -15.26
C LEU A 10 -57.61 32.06 -14.18
N TYR A 11 -57.79 31.23 -13.15
CA TYR A 11 -56.80 31.06 -12.08
C TYR A 11 -56.24 29.64 -11.95
N PHE A 12 -56.57 28.73 -12.87
CA PHE A 12 -56.03 27.36 -12.85
C PHE A 12 -54.97 27.09 -13.93
N LEU A 13 -54.63 28.09 -14.76
CA LEU A 13 -53.65 27.95 -15.85
C LEU A 13 -52.41 28.85 -15.68
N LEU A 14 -52.08 29.22 -14.43
CA LEU A 14 -50.89 30.03 -14.12
C LEU A 14 -50.06 29.42 -12.98
N LEU A 15 -49.98 28.08 -12.93
CA LEU A 15 -49.17 27.34 -11.96
C LEU A 15 -48.32 26.24 -12.61
N LEU A 16 -47.95 26.44 -13.89
CA LEU A 16 -47.23 25.46 -14.72
C LEU A 16 -46.01 26.06 -15.45
N LEU A 17 -45.46 27.16 -14.92
CA LEU A 17 -44.26 27.83 -15.43
C LEU A 17 -43.26 28.18 -14.31
N LEU A 18 -43.17 27.33 -13.28
CA LEU A 18 -41.96 27.34 -12.47
C LEU A 18 -40.92 26.51 -13.26
N PRO A 19 -39.79 27.09 -13.68
CA PRO A 19 -38.72 26.27 -14.22
C PRO A 19 -38.36 25.26 -13.14
N VAL A 20 -38.54 23.98 -13.46
CA VAL A 20 -37.95 22.92 -12.67
C VAL A 20 -36.45 23.09 -12.90
N GLU A 21 -35.79 23.87 -12.05
CA GLU A 21 -34.35 23.79 -11.91
C GLU A 21 -34.07 22.39 -11.37
N VAL A 22 -33.84 21.46 -12.29
CA VAL A 22 -33.30 20.16 -11.96
C VAL A 22 -31.90 20.44 -11.46
N VAL A 23 -31.76 20.59 -10.14
CA VAL A 23 -30.47 20.60 -9.48
C VAL A 23 -29.91 19.19 -9.62
N LEU A 24 -29.29 18.93 -10.77
CA LEU A 24 -28.51 17.73 -11.01
C LEU A 24 -27.24 17.87 -10.18
N ALA A 25 -27.32 17.40 -8.92
CA ALA A 25 -26.21 17.46 -7.97
C ALA A 25 -24.94 16.69 -8.44
N PHE A 26 -25.02 15.95 -9.55
CA PHE A 26 -23.93 15.13 -10.08
C PHE A 26 -23.94 15.10 -11.61
N THR A 27 -23.59 16.22 -12.26
CA THR A 27 -23.22 16.19 -13.69
C THR A 27 -21.77 15.71 -13.83
N LYS A 28 -21.44 15.16 -15.01
CA LYS A 28 -20.11 14.64 -15.33
C LYS A 28 -19.00 15.71 -15.25
N ASP A 29 -19.38 16.98 -15.24
CA ASP A 29 -18.50 18.15 -15.23
C ASP A 29 -18.23 18.72 -13.81
N GLY A 30 -18.79 18.13 -12.75
CA GLY A 30 -18.60 18.63 -11.38
C GLY A 30 -19.38 19.93 -11.08
N CYS A 31 -19.24 20.45 -9.86
CA CYS A 31 -20.04 21.57 -9.33
C CYS A 31 -19.75 22.92 -10.01
N GLY A 32 -20.34 23.17 -11.18
CA GLY A 32 -20.20 24.44 -11.92
C GLY A 32 -18.80 24.64 -12.50
N ASP A 33 -18.61 25.67 -13.32
CA ASP A 33 -17.38 25.95 -14.11
C ASP A 33 -16.09 26.23 -13.28
N GLY A 34 -16.02 25.83 -12.01
CA GLY A 34 -14.88 26.03 -11.12
C GLY A 34 -14.30 24.71 -10.57
N GLU A 35 -13.00 24.74 -10.22
CA GLU A 35 -12.37 23.61 -9.54
C GLU A 35 -13.09 23.29 -8.21
N CYS A 36 -13.24 22.00 -7.86
CA CYS A 36 -13.89 21.55 -6.61
C CYS A 36 -13.36 22.24 -5.33
N ARG A 37 -12.10 22.72 -5.37
CA ARG A 37 -11.43 23.43 -4.27
C ARG A 37 -12.04 24.80 -3.95
N SER A 38 -12.79 25.37 -4.89
CA SER A 38 -13.44 26.67 -4.72
C SER A 38 -14.59 26.62 -3.70
N CYS A 39 -15.30 25.50 -3.64
CA CYS A 39 -16.44 25.30 -2.73
C CYS A 39 -16.10 24.42 -1.51
N HIS A 40 -15.10 23.53 -1.63
CA HIS A 40 -14.75 22.56 -0.59
C HIS A 40 -13.32 22.79 -0.08
N GLN A 41 -13.22 23.40 1.10
CA GLN A 41 -11.95 23.69 1.76
C GLN A 41 -11.76 22.86 3.03
N LEU A 42 -10.58 22.26 3.16
CA LEU A 42 -10.08 21.64 4.37
C LEU A 42 -8.64 22.14 4.57
N THR A 43 -8.33 22.63 5.77
CA THR A 43 -6.96 23.00 6.15
C THR A 43 -6.32 21.88 6.97
N LYS A 44 -4.99 21.87 7.10
CA LYS A 44 -4.29 20.92 7.98
C LYS A 44 -4.74 21.06 9.43
N LYS A 45 -4.96 22.30 9.90
CA LYS A 45 -5.50 22.61 11.22
C LYS A 45 -6.89 21.99 11.44
N ASP A 46 -7.80 22.16 10.47
CA ASP A 46 -9.14 21.58 10.55
C ASP A 46 -9.07 20.04 10.56
N ALA A 47 -8.26 19.46 9.67
CA ALA A 47 -8.05 18.02 9.60
C ALA A 47 -7.49 17.46 10.92
N ALA A 48 -6.51 18.12 11.51
CA ALA A 48 -5.93 17.73 12.80
C ALA A 48 -6.97 17.77 13.93
N HIS A 49 -7.79 18.82 13.97
CA HIS A 49 -8.89 18.93 14.92
C HIS A 49 -9.92 17.80 14.75
N LEU A 50 -10.33 17.49 13.51
CA LEU A 50 -11.29 16.40 13.21
C LEU A 50 -10.74 15.04 13.63
N LEU A 51 -9.46 14.78 13.35
CA LEU A 51 -8.78 13.51 13.65
C LEU A 51 -8.30 13.41 15.11
N LYS A 52 -8.38 14.50 15.89
CA LYS A 52 -7.87 14.61 17.26
C LYS A 52 -6.37 14.29 17.36
N VAL A 53 -5.59 14.83 16.42
CA VAL A 53 -4.13 14.71 16.34
C VAL A 53 -3.48 16.09 16.33
N GLU A 54 -2.15 16.15 16.42
CA GLU A 54 -1.45 17.42 16.28
C GLU A 54 -1.33 17.83 14.80
N GLU A 55 -1.39 19.13 14.52
CA GLU A 55 -1.27 19.63 13.15
C GLU A 55 0.05 19.24 12.47
N LYS A 56 1.12 19.09 13.26
CA LYS A 56 2.44 18.65 12.78
C LYS A 56 2.44 17.22 12.24
N ASP A 57 1.48 16.40 12.65
CA ASP A 57 1.35 15.01 12.20
C ASP A 57 0.63 14.93 10.84
N ILE A 58 0.02 16.02 10.36
CA ILE A 58 -0.57 16.10 9.01
C ILE A 58 0.52 16.53 8.02
N LEU A 59 1.17 15.55 7.39
CA LEU A 59 2.31 15.79 6.49
C LEU A 59 1.86 16.40 5.16
N ALA A 60 0.75 15.91 4.60
CA ALA A 60 0.15 16.43 3.38
C ALA A 60 -1.38 16.37 3.47
N LEU A 61 -2.01 17.28 2.73
CA LEU A 61 -3.46 17.35 2.55
C LEU A 61 -3.71 17.81 1.12
N LYS A 62 -4.39 16.97 0.34
CA LYS A 62 -4.68 17.23 -1.08
C LYS A 62 -6.06 16.69 -1.45
N MET A 63 -6.49 17.02 -2.66
CA MET A 63 -7.65 16.38 -3.29
C MET A 63 -7.31 14.92 -3.62
N SER A 64 -8.23 14.00 -3.34
CA SER A 64 -8.10 12.60 -3.74
C SER A 64 -8.41 12.43 -5.23
N GLU A 65 -7.90 11.35 -5.84
CA GLU A 65 -8.36 10.89 -7.16
C GLU A 65 -9.85 10.54 -7.13
N VAL A 66 -10.36 10.09 -5.98
CA VAL A 66 -11.79 9.87 -5.78
C VAL A 66 -12.48 11.22 -5.55
N PRO A 67 -13.39 11.66 -6.45
CA PRO A 67 -14.09 12.92 -6.29
C PRO A 67 -14.88 12.96 -4.98
N GLY A 68 -14.90 14.12 -4.33
CA GLY A 68 -15.61 14.32 -3.06
C GLY A 68 -14.82 13.91 -1.82
N LEU A 69 -13.57 13.46 -1.96
CA LEU A 69 -12.68 13.14 -0.85
C LEU A 69 -11.42 14.02 -0.87
N TRP A 70 -10.95 14.39 0.32
CA TRP A 70 -9.57 14.79 0.55
C TRP A 70 -8.74 13.58 0.93
N GLU A 71 -7.48 13.56 0.53
CA GLU A 71 -6.46 12.61 0.95
C GLU A 71 -5.50 13.29 1.93
N ILE A 72 -5.19 12.60 3.02
CA ILE A 72 -4.36 13.07 4.13
C ILE A 72 -3.23 12.08 4.36
N ASP A 73 -2.01 12.60 4.42
CA ASP A 73 -0.84 11.83 4.85
C ASP A 73 -0.64 12.07 6.35
N LEU A 74 -1.11 11.14 7.18
CA LEU A 74 -1.03 11.24 8.64
C LEU A 74 0.22 10.50 9.14
N GLN A 75 1.15 11.21 9.77
CA GLN A 75 2.23 10.59 10.53
C GLN A 75 1.65 9.96 11.80
N GLN A 76 1.79 8.65 11.94
CA GLN A 76 1.41 7.92 13.14
C GLN A 76 2.54 6.96 13.53
N ALA A 77 3.09 7.16 14.73
CA ALA A 77 4.31 6.50 15.17
C ALA A 77 5.44 6.66 14.13
N LYS A 78 5.95 5.56 13.55
CA LYS A 78 7.03 5.56 12.54
C LYS A 78 6.53 5.39 11.10
N LYS A 79 5.22 5.49 10.87
CA LYS A 79 4.62 5.27 9.54
C LYS A 79 3.75 6.46 9.16
N VAL A 80 3.61 6.69 7.86
CA VAL A 80 2.68 7.64 7.29
C VAL A 80 1.48 6.87 6.73
N LEU A 81 0.28 7.18 7.22
CA LEU A 81 -0.96 6.53 6.84
C LEU A 81 -1.73 7.44 5.88
N PRO A 82 -1.98 7.02 4.63
CA PRO A 82 -2.92 7.71 3.76
C PRO A 82 -4.35 7.45 4.26
N LEU A 83 -5.06 8.53 4.59
CA LEU A 83 -6.45 8.52 5.04
C LEU A 83 -7.29 9.41 4.12
N PHE A 84 -8.60 9.18 4.09
CA PHE A 84 -9.51 10.03 3.32
C PHE A 84 -10.60 10.62 4.20
N ILE A 85 -10.92 11.90 3.98
CA ILE A 85 -12.06 12.57 4.59
C ILE A 85 -12.99 13.04 3.48
N ASP A 86 -14.28 12.79 3.63
CA ASP A 86 -15.27 13.25 2.67
C ASP A 86 -15.56 14.75 2.78
N PHE A 87 -16.12 15.34 1.73
CA PHE A 87 -16.39 16.77 1.66
C PHE A 87 -17.35 17.32 2.73
N SER A 88 -18.20 16.48 3.31
CA SER A 88 -19.03 16.87 4.46
C SER A 88 -18.26 16.96 5.77
N LYS A 89 -17.02 16.46 5.82
CA LYS A 89 -16.16 16.33 7.02
C LYS A 89 -16.78 15.44 8.10
N GLN A 90 -17.73 14.58 7.74
CA GLN A 90 -18.44 13.69 8.68
C GLN A 90 -17.91 12.26 8.65
N TYR A 91 -17.26 11.85 7.57
CA TYR A 91 -16.79 10.49 7.36
C TYR A 91 -15.28 10.46 7.17
N LEU A 92 -14.64 9.60 7.95
CA LEU A 92 -13.24 9.20 7.79
C LEU A 92 -13.20 7.81 7.16
N ILE A 93 -12.40 7.65 6.12
CA ILE A 93 -12.16 6.39 5.45
C ILE A 93 -10.69 6.02 5.67
N SER A 94 -10.47 4.99 6.48
CA SER A 94 -9.15 4.49 6.87
C SER A 94 -8.81 3.13 6.26
N GLY A 95 -9.38 2.83 5.08
CA GLY A 95 -9.27 1.53 4.41
C GLY A 95 -8.78 1.63 2.96
N SER A 96 -8.83 0.50 2.25
CA SER A 96 -8.42 0.43 0.85
C SER A 96 -9.43 1.15 -0.06
N VAL A 97 -8.91 2.07 -0.88
CA VAL A 97 -9.59 2.66 -2.02
C VAL A 97 -9.05 1.96 -3.26
N VAL A 98 -9.87 1.07 -3.84
CA VAL A 98 -9.50 0.29 -5.02
C VAL A 98 -10.19 0.84 -6.26
N LYS A 99 -9.41 1.20 -7.27
CA LYS A 99 -9.91 1.62 -8.56
C LYS A 99 -10.47 0.40 -9.30
N ILE A 100 -11.75 0.45 -9.65
CA ILE A 100 -12.47 -0.72 -10.20
C ILE A 100 -11.93 -1.11 -11.59
N ALA A 101 -11.53 -0.12 -12.39
CA ALA A 101 -11.16 -0.32 -13.79
C ALA A 101 -9.95 -1.26 -13.96
N ASP A 102 -8.96 -1.14 -13.09
CA ASP A 102 -7.68 -1.85 -13.13
C ASP A 102 -7.36 -2.59 -11.82
N GLN A 103 -8.28 -2.59 -10.86
CA GLN A 103 -8.13 -3.18 -9.52
C GLN A 103 -6.95 -2.61 -8.72
N GLN A 104 -6.50 -1.39 -9.03
CA GLN A 104 -5.40 -0.72 -8.35
C GLN A 104 -5.81 -0.26 -6.94
N ASP A 105 -5.14 -0.74 -5.89
CA ASP A 105 -5.34 -0.27 -4.51
C ASP A 105 -4.52 1.02 -4.26
N LEU A 106 -5.17 2.17 -4.44
CA LEU A 106 -4.56 3.49 -4.32
C LEU A 106 -4.02 3.73 -2.90
N THR A 107 -4.76 3.28 -1.87
CA THR A 107 -4.33 3.44 -0.47
C THR A 107 -3.04 2.65 -0.21
N ARG A 108 -2.98 1.39 -0.68
CA ARG A 108 -1.82 0.53 -0.48
C ARG A 108 -0.59 1.07 -1.19
N GLU A 109 -0.75 1.53 -2.42
CA GLU A 109 0.38 2.08 -3.17
C GLU A 109 0.92 3.36 -2.53
N ARG A 110 0.03 4.26 -2.10
CA ARG A 110 0.41 5.46 -1.34
C ARG A 110 1.13 5.10 -0.04
N PHE A 111 0.64 4.10 0.69
CA PHE A 111 1.32 3.64 1.89
C PHE A 111 2.75 3.15 1.59
N VAL A 112 2.95 2.38 0.51
CA VAL A 112 4.28 1.91 0.11
C VAL A 112 5.20 3.09 -0.26
N ASP A 113 4.70 4.06 -1.01
CA ASP A 113 5.49 5.22 -1.45
C ASP A 113 5.88 6.16 -0.30
N LEU A 114 5.00 6.33 0.68
CA LEU A 114 5.25 7.18 1.84
C LEU A 114 6.16 6.53 2.89
N ASN A 115 6.31 5.20 2.88
CA ASN A 115 7.00 4.44 3.93
C ASN A 115 8.21 3.66 3.40
N ARG A 116 8.96 4.28 2.49
CA ARG A 116 10.22 3.73 1.97
C ARG A 116 11.26 3.59 3.08
N VAL A 117 12.14 2.60 2.92
CA VAL A 117 13.27 2.36 3.81
C VAL A 117 14.59 2.65 3.10
N ASP A 118 15.60 3.01 3.88
CA ASP A 118 16.96 3.10 3.38
C ASP A 118 17.53 1.68 3.20
N VAL A 119 17.61 1.23 1.95
CA VAL A 119 18.08 -0.12 1.58
C VAL A 119 19.54 -0.33 2.00
N THR A 120 20.34 0.74 2.13
CA THR A 120 21.75 0.63 2.52
C THR A 120 21.93 0.17 3.97
N GLN A 121 20.88 0.26 4.79
CA GLN A 121 20.89 -0.19 6.18
C GLN A 121 20.57 -1.69 6.34
N ILE A 122 20.36 -2.41 5.22
CA ILE A 122 20.03 -3.84 5.24
C ILE A 122 21.29 -4.66 4.89
N PRO A 123 21.95 -5.30 5.88
CA PRO A 123 23.07 -6.19 5.62
C PRO A 123 22.62 -7.44 4.87
N LEU A 124 23.45 -7.89 3.93
CA LEU A 124 23.14 -8.99 3.00
C LEU A 124 24.03 -10.23 3.21
N ASP A 125 24.95 -10.20 4.17
CA ASP A 125 25.97 -11.24 4.39
C ASP A 125 25.39 -12.63 4.73
N ASP A 126 24.21 -12.65 5.33
CA ASP A 126 23.43 -13.83 5.70
C ASP A 126 22.36 -14.23 4.68
N ALA A 127 22.15 -13.42 3.63
CA ALA A 127 21.08 -13.66 2.68
C ALA A 127 21.40 -14.85 1.77
N LEU A 128 20.40 -15.69 1.51
CA LEU A 128 20.44 -16.67 0.44
C LEU A 128 20.15 -15.96 -0.89
N ILE A 129 20.87 -16.33 -1.95
CA ILE A 129 20.74 -15.67 -3.25
C ILE A 129 19.99 -16.57 -4.23
N VAL A 130 18.96 -16.03 -4.87
CA VAL A 130 18.31 -16.60 -6.06
C VAL A 130 18.63 -15.69 -7.25
N GLY A 131 19.29 -16.24 -8.26
CA GLY A 131 19.80 -15.49 -9.42
C GLY A 131 21.31 -15.23 -9.35
N LYS A 132 21.81 -14.33 -10.20
CA LYS A 132 23.24 -14.02 -10.29
C LYS A 132 23.62 -13.00 -9.21
N SER A 133 24.60 -13.30 -8.36
CA SER A 133 25.07 -12.36 -7.33
C SER A 133 25.61 -11.04 -7.89
N SER A 134 26.00 -11.00 -9.17
CA SER A 134 26.43 -9.82 -9.91
C SER A 134 25.29 -9.04 -10.58
N ALA A 135 24.04 -9.47 -10.43
CA ALA A 135 22.89 -8.79 -11.00
C ALA A 135 22.80 -7.34 -10.48
N PRO A 136 22.58 -6.35 -11.37
CA PRO A 136 22.49 -4.95 -10.99
C PRO A 136 21.24 -4.64 -10.15
N ILE A 137 20.14 -5.37 -10.36
CA ILE A 137 18.90 -5.19 -9.61
C ILE A 137 18.87 -6.20 -8.47
N LYS A 138 18.81 -5.69 -7.24
CA LYS A 138 18.75 -6.50 -6.01
C LYS A 138 17.44 -6.24 -5.30
N ILE A 139 16.66 -7.30 -5.09
CA ILE A 139 15.43 -7.25 -4.30
C ILE A 139 15.65 -8.09 -3.05
N ILE A 140 15.38 -7.52 -1.89
CA ILE A 140 15.55 -8.22 -0.62
C ILE A 140 14.21 -8.81 -0.22
N ILE A 141 14.18 -10.07 0.20
CA ILE A 141 12.97 -10.75 0.64
C ILE A 141 13.15 -11.15 2.10
N PHE A 142 12.27 -10.70 2.97
CA PHE A 142 12.13 -11.26 4.32
C PHE A 142 11.17 -12.45 4.25
N ASP A 143 11.72 -13.63 4.50
CA ASP A 143 11.12 -14.93 4.23
C ASP A 143 10.99 -15.76 5.51
N ASP A 144 9.96 -16.57 5.62
CA ASP A 144 9.70 -17.43 6.78
C ASP A 144 9.66 -18.90 6.32
N PRO A 145 10.56 -19.77 6.82
CA PRO A 145 10.67 -21.17 6.41
C PRO A 145 9.42 -22.03 6.55
N GLN A 146 8.38 -21.59 7.26
CA GLN A 146 7.11 -22.29 7.41
C GLN A 146 5.92 -21.54 6.78
N CYS A 147 6.16 -20.44 6.07
CA CYS A 147 5.11 -19.64 5.47
C CYS A 147 4.72 -20.16 4.07
N PRO A 148 3.47 -20.63 3.87
CA PRO A 148 3.04 -21.16 2.57
C PRO A 148 3.12 -20.14 1.43
N TYR A 149 2.91 -18.85 1.73
CA TYR A 149 3.03 -17.78 0.74
C TYR A 149 4.48 -17.48 0.35
N CYS A 150 5.45 -17.74 1.24
CA CYS A 150 6.86 -17.68 0.88
C CYS A 150 7.22 -18.80 -0.10
N GLY A 151 6.70 -20.02 0.13
CA GLY A 151 6.84 -21.13 -0.81
C GLY A 151 6.28 -20.82 -2.20
N LYS A 152 5.12 -20.15 -2.28
CA LYS A 152 4.56 -19.65 -3.55
C LYS A 152 5.47 -18.60 -4.20
N LEU A 153 5.93 -17.61 -3.43
CA LEU A 153 6.82 -16.56 -3.95
C LEU A 153 8.14 -17.13 -4.47
N GLN A 154 8.67 -18.17 -3.82
CA GLN A 154 9.92 -18.81 -4.23
C GLN A 154 9.84 -19.40 -5.65
N GLN A 155 8.68 -19.93 -6.04
CA GLN A 155 8.45 -20.43 -7.41
C GLN A 155 8.47 -19.28 -8.43
N GLU A 156 7.83 -18.17 -8.10
CA GLU A 156 7.75 -16.98 -8.96
C GLU A 156 9.13 -16.35 -9.17
N ILE A 157 9.92 -16.17 -8.11
CA ILE A 157 11.25 -15.54 -8.23
C ILE A 157 12.25 -16.41 -8.99
N LYS A 158 12.15 -17.75 -8.87
CA LYS A 158 12.96 -18.69 -9.66
C LYS A 158 12.68 -18.55 -11.14
N ARG A 159 11.40 -18.58 -11.52
CA ARG A 159 10.96 -18.34 -12.90
C ARG A 159 11.43 -16.96 -13.39
N LEU A 160 11.34 -15.94 -12.54
CA LEU A 160 11.71 -14.59 -12.91
C LEU A 160 13.22 -14.44 -13.17
N VAL A 161 14.11 -15.02 -12.36
CA VAL A 161 15.57 -14.91 -12.60
C VAL A 161 16.04 -15.68 -13.83
N GLU A 162 15.30 -16.70 -14.28
CA GLU A 162 15.56 -17.37 -15.56
C GLU A 162 15.25 -16.45 -16.75
N GLN A 163 14.20 -15.63 -16.63
CA GLN A 163 13.74 -14.70 -17.68
C GLN A 163 14.45 -13.34 -17.61
N ARG A 164 14.87 -12.92 -16.41
CA ARG A 164 15.47 -11.63 -16.09
C ARG A 164 16.77 -11.83 -15.32
N PRO A 165 17.87 -12.20 -16.01
CA PRO A 165 19.16 -12.46 -15.38
C PRO A 165 19.83 -11.20 -14.81
N ASP A 166 19.25 -10.02 -15.02
CA ASP A 166 19.62 -8.74 -14.44
C ASP A 166 19.04 -8.52 -13.03
N ILE A 167 18.23 -9.46 -12.52
CA ILE A 167 17.64 -9.45 -11.18
C ILE A 167 18.26 -10.54 -10.31
N ALA A 168 18.51 -10.23 -9.05
CA ALA A 168 18.76 -11.20 -8.00
C ALA A 168 17.92 -10.92 -6.76
N PHE A 169 17.47 -11.99 -6.12
CA PHE A 169 16.72 -11.95 -4.88
C PHE A 169 17.61 -12.38 -3.72
N TYR A 170 17.60 -11.59 -2.64
CA TYR A 170 18.36 -11.81 -1.42
C TYR A 170 17.39 -12.17 -0.30
N LEU A 171 17.27 -13.45 0.01
CA LEU A 171 16.33 -13.98 0.99
C LEU A 171 16.97 -13.94 2.38
N LYS A 172 16.39 -13.16 3.28
CA LYS A 172 16.76 -13.07 4.70
C LYS A 172 15.68 -13.73 5.54
N MET A 173 16.10 -14.54 6.51
CA MET A 173 15.17 -15.26 7.35
C MET A 173 14.49 -14.34 8.37
N PHE A 174 13.17 -14.33 8.37
CA PHE A 174 12.27 -13.67 9.31
C PHE A 174 11.23 -14.70 9.81
N PRO A 175 11.59 -15.54 10.78
CA PRO A 175 10.66 -16.54 11.32
C PRO A 175 9.55 -15.89 12.14
N LEU A 176 8.29 -16.04 11.71
CA LEU A 176 7.15 -15.50 12.44
C LEU A 176 6.85 -16.35 13.67
N LYS A 177 6.58 -15.70 14.81
CA LYS A 177 6.25 -16.36 16.10
C LYS A 177 5.06 -17.32 16.04
N ARG A 178 4.18 -17.15 15.05
CA ARG A 178 3.01 -18.01 14.82
C ARG A 178 3.35 -19.35 14.17
N HIS A 179 4.59 -19.53 13.72
CA HIS A 179 5.10 -20.75 13.12
C HIS A 179 6.11 -21.40 14.10
N PRO A 180 5.70 -22.45 14.84
CA PRO A 180 6.43 -22.95 16.01
C PRO A 180 7.87 -23.40 15.75
N GLU A 181 8.17 -23.94 14.58
CA GLU A 181 9.49 -24.48 14.23
C GLU A 181 10.33 -23.51 13.38
N SER A 182 9.73 -22.41 12.94
CA SER A 182 10.33 -21.51 11.95
C SER A 182 11.65 -20.93 12.43
N TYR A 183 11.77 -20.64 13.73
CA TYR A 183 13.02 -20.12 14.31
C TYR A 183 14.17 -21.13 14.20
N GLU A 184 13.96 -22.38 14.64
CA GLU A 184 14.98 -23.42 14.57
C GLU A 184 15.31 -23.80 13.12
N ARG A 185 14.29 -23.87 12.25
CA ARG A 185 14.48 -24.12 10.82
C ARG A 185 15.28 -22.99 10.17
N ALA A 186 15.00 -21.74 10.50
CA ALA A 186 15.74 -20.57 10.02
C ALA A 186 17.22 -20.62 10.45
N LYS A 187 17.52 -20.97 11.71
CA LYS A 187 18.90 -21.17 12.18
C LYS A 187 19.61 -22.25 11.34
N ALA A 188 18.96 -23.38 11.09
CA ALA A 188 19.54 -24.46 10.29
C ALA A 188 19.86 -24.02 8.86
N ILE A 189 18.92 -23.33 8.22
CA ILE A 189 19.05 -22.80 6.86
C ILE A 189 20.20 -21.79 6.77
N VAL A 190 20.29 -20.84 7.72
CA VAL A 190 21.36 -19.83 7.75
C VAL A 190 22.72 -20.46 8.01
N CYS A 191 22.83 -21.41 8.95
CA CYS A 191 24.07 -22.13 9.21
C CYS A 191 24.55 -22.92 7.98
N ALA A 192 23.63 -23.56 7.26
CA ALA A 192 23.95 -24.34 6.08
C ALA A 192 24.17 -23.48 4.83
N LYS A 193 23.74 -22.21 4.83
CA LYS A 193 23.66 -21.32 3.66
C LYS A 193 22.99 -22.01 2.45
N SER A 194 21.92 -22.76 2.71
CA SER A 194 21.34 -23.69 1.73
C SER A 194 19.95 -23.27 1.29
N LEU A 195 19.86 -22.87 0.01
CA LEU A 195 18.56 -22.62 -0.64
C LEU A 195 17.72 -23.90 -0.73
N ALA A 196 18.35 -25.05 -0.97
CA ALA A 196 17.66 -26.33 -1.03
C ALA A 196 16.99 -26.68 0.32
N MET A 197 17.65 -26.38 1.44
CA MET A 197 17.08 -26.60 2.77
C MET A 197 15.90 -25.65 3.05
N LEU A 198 15.96 -24.41 2.57
CA LEU A 198 14.81 -23.50 2.63
C LEU A 198 13.62 -24.05 1.82
N GLU A 199 13.86 -24.58 0.62
CA GLU A 199 12.82 -25.18 -0.23
C GLU A 199 12.17 -26.41 0.42
N GLU A 200 12.98 -27.27 1.03
CA GLU A 200 12.49 -28.43 1.79
C GLU A 200 11.62 -28.00 2.96
N SER A 201 12.07 -26.99 3.73
CA SER A 201 11.29 -26.43 4.83
C SER A 201 9.96 -25.83 4.38
N LEU A 202 9.96 -25.06 3.29
CA LEU A 202 8.76 -24.43 2.72
C LEU A 202 7.78 -25.45 2.13
N ALA A 203 8.28 -26.63 1.74
CA ALA A 203 7.49 -27.79 1.37
C ALA A 203 7.04 -28.64 2.58
N ASP A 204 7.23 -28.12 3.80
CA ASP A 204 6.93 -28.76 5.08
C ASP A 204 7.61 -30.13 5.29
N LYS A 205 8.81 -30.30 4.73
CA LYS A 205 9.65 -31.46 5.00
C LYS A 205 10.49 -31.23 6.25
N GLU A 206 10.84 -32.32 6.92
CA GLU A 206 11.87 -32.28 7.95
C GLU A 206 13.20 -31.87 7.34
N ILE A 207 13.90 -30.96 8.02
CA ILE A 207 15.25 -30.51 7.67
C ILE A 207 16.23 -30.79 8.82
N GLY A 208 17.51 -30.76 8.51
CA GLY A 208 18.57 -30.96 9.51
C GLY A 208 18.52 -29.91 10.64
N LYS A 209 19.08 -30.28 11.79
CA LYS A 209 19.31 -29.34 12.91
C LYS A 209 20.37 -28.30 12.54
N PRO A 210 20.41 -27.14 13.23
CA PRO A 210 21.48 -26.18 13.05
C PRO A 210 22.87 -26.80 13.23
N ALA A 211 23.72 -26.63 12.22
CA ALA A 211 25.11 -27.10 12.24
C ALA A 211 26.07 -26.11 12.92
N CYS A 212 25.56 -24.95 13.34
CA CYS A 212 26.32 -23.87 13.96
C CYS A 212 25.47 -23.16 15.01
N GLU A 213 26.13 -22.44 15.93
CA GLU A 213 25.47 -21.40 16.71
C GLU A 213 25.54 -20.07 15.96
N THR A 214 24.44 -19.32 16.02
CA THR A 214 24.31 -18.03 15.33
C THR A 214 23.26 -17.16 16.02
N ASP A 215 23.53 -15.87 16.09
CA ASP A 215 22.62 -14.81 16.53
C ASP A 215 21.95 -14.10 15.34
N GLN A 216 22.22 -14.54 14.10
CA GLN A 216 21.76 -13.89 12.87
C GLN A 216 20.24 -13.79 12.77
N ILE A 217 19.52 -14.77 13.32
CA ILE A 217 18.05 -14.76 13.33
C ILE A 217 17.54 -13.64 14.23
N ASP A 218 18.13 -13.44 15.40
CA ASP A 218 17.75 -12.37 16.32
C ASP A 218 18.07 -11.00 15.72
N GLN A 219 19.24 -10.85 15.09
CA GLN A 219 19.60 -9.63 14.35
C GLN A 219 18.60 -9.32 13.22
N ASN A 220 18.13 -10.35 12.50
CA ASN A 220 17.11 -10.18 11.46
C ASN A 220 15.75 -9.77 12.06
N LEU A 221 15.36 -10.33 13.22
CA LEU A 221 14.14 -9.94 13.94
C LEU A 221 14.18 -8.48 14.41
N GLU A 222 15.33 -8.02 14.90
CA GLU A 222 15.54 -6.61 15.27
C GLU A 222 15.50 -5.69 14.04
N LEU A 223 16.11 -6.13 12.93
CA LEU A 223 16.10 -5.38 11.68
C LEU A 223 14.68 -5.17 11.15
N VAL A 224 13.87 -6.23 11.02
CA VAL A 224 12.49 -6.10 10.53
C VAL A 224 11.64 -5.22 11.46
N ALA A 225 11.85 -5.29 12.78
CA ALA A 225 11.19 -4.41 13.73
C ALA A 225 11.57 -2.94 13.51
N ARG A 226 12.85 -2.64 13.27
CA ARG A 226 13.33 -1.28 12.95
C ARG A 226 12.75 -0.74 11.64
N LEU A 227 12.66 -1.59 10.61
CA LEU A 227 12.08 -1.25 9.30
C LEU A 227 10.54 -1.19 9.32
N GLY A 228 9.91 -1.67 10.40
CA GLY A 228 8.45 -1.78 10.52
C GLY A 228 7.85 -2.81 9.56
N ILE A 229 8.58 -3.90 9.31
CA ILE A 229 8.14 -5.05 8.52
C ILE A 229 7.51 -6.07 9.48
N GLY A 230 6.22 -6.37 9.28
CA GLY A 230 5.42 -7.18 10.21
C GLY A 230 4.92 -8.51 9.65
N SER A 231 5.21 -8.84 8.39
CA SER A 231 4.70 -10.04 7.73
C SER A 231 5.68 -10.61 6.70
N THR A 232 5.46 -11.87 6.35
CA THR A 232 6.20 -12.58 5.30
C THR A 232 5.25 -13.15 4.23
N PRO A 233 5.72 -13.29 2.97
CA PRO A 233 6.95 -12.68 2.47
C PRO A 233 6.81 -11.16 2.42
N THR A 234 7.91 -10.43 2.58
CA THR A 234 7.95 -8.98 2.32
C THR A 234 9.16 -8.66 1.47
N MET A 235 8.94 -7.95 0.36
CA MET A 235 9.99 -7.53 -0.56
C MET A 235 10.40 -6.07 -0.30
N VAL A 236 11.69 -5.79 -0.36
CA VAL A 236 12.25 -4.44 -0.37
C VAL A 236 12.92 -4.23 -1.73
N PHE A 237 12.38 -3.29 -2.48
CA PHE A 237 12.85 -2.94 -3.83
C PHE A 237 14.05 -1.97 -3.76
N PRO A 238 14.85 -1.83 -4.84
CA PRO A 238 16.04 -0.98 -4.85
C PRO A 238 15.79 0.48 -4.45
N ASP A 239 14.58 0.99 -4.68
CA ASP A 239 14.20 2.37 -4.37
C ASP A 239 13.59 2.53 -2.95
N GLY A 240 13.74 1.52 -2.10
CA GLY A 240 13.31 1.53 -0.71
C GLY A 240 11.85 1.15 -0.49
N ARG A 241 11.06 0.92 -1.54
CA ARG A 241 9.67 0.49 -1.38
C ARG A 241 9.60 -0.88 -0.69
N VAL A 242 8.78 -0.95 0.35
CA VAL A 242 8.52 -2.17 1.13
C VAL A 242 7.15 -2.72 0.73
N VAL A 243 7.14 -3.84 0.01
CA VAL A 243 5.94 -4.46 -0.55
C VAL A 243 5.67 -5.78 0.18
N PRO A 244 4.69 -5.82 1.10
CA PRO A 244 4.36 -7.04 1.81
C PRO A 244 3.50 -7.99 0.98
N GLY A 245 3.53 -9.27 1.36
CA GLY A 245 2.72 -10.33 0.81
C GLY A 245 3.28 -10.95 -0.48
N PHE A 246 2.65 -12.05 -0.87
CA PHE A 246 2.93 -12.72 -2.14
C PHE A 246 2.65 -11.81 -3.34
N LYS A 247 3.50 -11.95 -4.36
CA LYS A 247 3.39 -11.30 -5.67
C LYS A 247 3.76 -12.31 -6.75
N THR A 248 3.05 -12.31 -7.88
CA THR A 248 3.47 -13.07 -9.07
C THR A 248 4.69 -12.44 -9.72
N ALA A 249 5.37 -13.17 -10.60
CA ALA A 249 6.48 -12.62 -11.38
C ALA A 249 6.08 -11.34 -12.13
N GLU A 250 4.87 -11.29 -12.70
CA GLU A 250 4.35 -10.13 -13.41
C GLU A 250 4.13 -8.94 -12.47
N GLU A 251 3.53 -9.16 -11.28
CA GLU A 251 3.38 -8.09 -10.28
C GLU A 251 4.73 -7.55 -9.83
N ILE A 252 5.76 -8.40 -9.67
CA ILE A 252 7.12 -7.97 -9.29
C ILE A 252 7.72 -7.05 -10.37
N ILE A 253 7.53 -7.39 -11.65
CA ILE A 253 7.98 -6.55 -12.77
C ILE A 253 7.26 -5.20 -12.75
N VAL A 254 5.94 -5.19 -12.55
CA VAL A 254 5.16 -3.95 -12.43
C VAL A 254 5.70 -3.07 -11.29
N TRP A 255 5.99 -3.65 -10.12
CA TRP A 255 6.59 -2.91 -9.02
C TRP A 255 7.97 -2.37 -9.38
N LEU A 256 8.83 -3.17 -10.03
CA LEU A 256 10.16 -2.74 -10.47
C LEU A 256 10.11 -1.56 -11.44
N GLU A 257 9.21 -1.59 -12.41
CA GLU A 257 9.14 -0.62 -13.50
C GLU A 257 8.34 0.64 -13.14
N LYS A 258 7.53 0.57 -12.09
CA LYS A 258 6.77 1.71 -11.59
C LYS A 258 7.71 2.83 -11.15
N LYS A 259 7.66 3.95 -11.86
CA LYS A 259 8.36 5.17 -11.49
C LYS A 259 7.73 5.75 -10.22
N SER A 260 8.56 6.23 -9.30
CA SER A 260 8.10 6.98 -8.14
C SER A 260 7.43 8.29 -8.59
N ASP A 261 6.17 8.51 -8.25
CA ASP A 261 5.47 9.78 -8.46
C ASP A 261 5.98 10.83 -7.45
N GLN A 262 7.24 11.24 -7.61
CA GLN A 262 7.84 12.36 -6.87
C GLN A 262 7.72 13.68 -7.65
N THR A 263 6.92 13.72 -8.74
CA THR A 263 6.87 14.89 -9.65
C THR A 263 5.53 15.66 -9.62
N GLN A 264 4.86 15.75 -8.47
CA GLN A 264 3.64 16.59 -8.34
C GLN A 264 3.70 17.62 -7.19
N THR A 265 4.89 17.94 -6.67
CA THR A 265 5.09 19.01 -5.67
C THR A 265 6.11 20.06 -6.13
N THR A 266 6.00 20.50 -7.39
CA THR A 266 6.52 21.81 -7.81
C THR A 266 5.76 22.27 -9.06
N LYS A 267 4.64 22.94 -8.84
CA LYS A 267 4.15 24.05 -9.66
C LYS A 267 3.17 24.88 -8.86
#